data_AF-A0A674NIK2-F1
#
_entry.id   AF-A0A674NIK2-F1
#
_cell.length_a   1.000
_cell.length_b   1.000
_cell.length_c   1.000
_cell.angle_alpha   90.00
_cell.angle_beta   90.00
_cell.angle_gamma   90.00
#
_symmetry.space_group_name_H-M   'P 1'
#
loop_
_entity.id
_entity.type
_entity.pdbx_description
1 polymer ?
#
loop_
_entity_poly.entity_id
_entity_poly.type
_entity_poly.pdbx_seq_one_letter_code
_entity_poly.pdbx_strand_id
1 'polypeptide(L)'
;FFTQLGPVTPTCIQANHTSAVGQMEAVNFTIIPTTMATGCHVQGSSVSASWFSLFDNGTNYCNLRNIMKGSGLTKAPGFVEFTNEWLCLGCVITACK
;
A
#
# COMPACT_ATOMS: atom_id res chain seq x y z
N PHE A 1 -4.22 -10.18 12.59
CA PHE A 1 -3.85 -9.72 11.23
C PHE A 1 -2.93 -10.75 10.62
N PHE A 2 -3.25 -11.26 9.45
CA PHE A 2 -2.42 -12.23 8.74
C PHE A 2 -1.99 -11.61 7.42
N THR A 3 -0.67 -11.46 7.22
CA THR A 3 -0.12 -10.98 5.96
C THR A 3 0.65 -12.12 5.33
N GLN A 4 0.22 -12.54 4.15
CA GLN A 4 0.89 -13.57 3.38
C GLN A 4 1.66 -12.92 2.22
N LEU A 5 2.97 -13.13 2.19
CA LEU A 5 3.79 -12.77 1.05
C LEU A 5 3.47 -13.70 -0.12
N GLY A 6 3.17 -13.10 -1.26
CA GLY A 6 3.05 -13.77 -2.54
C GLY A 6 4.38 -13.71 -3.31
N PRO A 7 4.33 -13.71 -4.65
CA PRO A 7 5.51 -13.59 -5.49
C PRO A 7 6.33 -12.33 -5.18
N VAL A 8 7.65 -12.52 -5.10
CA VAL A 8 8.63 -11.44 -4.96
C VAL A 8 9.58 -11.53 -6.15
N THR A 9 9.65 -10.46 -6.93
CA THR A 9 10.60 -10.27 -8.02
C THR A 9 11.40 -8.98 -7.78
N PRO A 10 12.51 -8.75 -8.51
CA PRO A 10 13.28 -7.51 -8.38
C PRO A 10 12.48 -6.23 -8.68
N THR A 11 11.36 -6.36 -9.38
CA THR A 11 10.52 -5.24 -9.83
C THR A 11 9.12 -5.24 -9.20
N CYS A 12 8.73 -6.29 -8.47
CA CYS A 12 7.38 -6.44 -7.95
C CYS A 12 7.33 -7.26 -6.65
N ILE A 13 6.56 -6.79 -5.67
CA ILE A 13 6.26 -7.52 -4.43
C ILE A 13 4.75 -7.61 -4.31
N GLN A 14 4.23 -8.82 -4.27
CA GLN A 14 2.81 -9.07 -4.06
C GLN A 14 2.60 -9.63 -2.65
N ALA A 15 1.55 -9.16 -1.98
CA ALA A 15 1.16 -9.64 -0.67
C ALA A 15 -0.37 -9.62 -0.53
N ASN A 16 -0.92 -10.55 0.24
CA ASN A 16 -2.30 -10.51 0.66
C ASN A 16 -2.35 -10.20 2.15
N HIS A 17 -3.09 -9.16 2.51
CA HIS A 17 -3.38 -8.80 3.88
C HIS A 17 -4.81 -9.25 4.21
N THR A 18 -4.98 -9.88 5.37
CA THR A 18 -6.29 -10.20 5.93
C THR A 18 -6.46 -9.50 7.27
N SER A 19 -7.41 -8.58 7.31
CA SER A 19 -7.80 -7.85 8.52
C SER A 19 -8.41 -8.78 9.57
N ALA A 20 -8.43 -8.33 10.84
CA ALA A 20 -9.05 -9.06 11.95
C ALA A 20 -10.56 -9.31 11.73
N VAL A 21 -11.22 -8.48 10.91
CA VAL A 21 -12.63 -8.63 10.51
C VAL A 21 -12.84 -9.51 9.27
N GLY A 22 -11.78 -10.18 8.78
CA GLY A 22 -11.86 -11.10 7.64
C GLY A 22 -11.87 -10.41 6.27
N GLN A 23 -11.66 -9.10 6.22
CA GLN A 23 -11.45 -8.38 4.96
C GLN A 23 -10.11 -8.80 4.36
N MET A 24 -10.12 -9.19 3.09
CA MET A 24 -8.94 -9.58 2.34
C MET A 24 -8.59 -8.49 1.33
N GLU A 25 -7.35 -8.03 1.38
CA GLU A 25 -6.80 -7.02 0.49
C GLU A 25 -5.55 -7.54 -0.20
N ALA A 26 -5.50 -7.37 -1.53
CA ALA A 26 -4.29 -7.59 -2.30
C ALA A 26 -3.46 -6.31 -2.27
N VAL A 27 -2.18 -6.43 -1.96
CA VAL A 27 -1.20 -5.34 -1.86
C VAL A 27 -0.09 -5.62 -2.84
N ASN A 28 0.14 -4.69 -3.76
CA ASN A 28 1.16 -4.80 -4.79
C ASN A 28 2.11 -3.61 -4.69
N PHE A 29 3.41 -3.88 -4.63
CA PHE A 29 4.46 -2.88 -4.74
C PHE A 29 5.24 -3.10 -6.02
N THR A 30 5.32 -2.08 -6.87
CA THR A 30 6.14 -2.07 -8.07
C THR A 30 7.38 -1.22 -7.82
N ILE A 31 8.54 -1.83 -7.99
CA ILE A 31 9.83 -1.19 -7.86
C ILE A 31 10.23 -0.69 -9.24
N ILE A 32 10.29 0.63 -9.39
CA ILE A 32 10.68 1.31 -10.62
C ILE A 32 12.14 1.73 -10.44
N PRO A 33 13.08 1.09 -11.17
CA PRO A 33 14.48 1.49 -11.12
C PRO A 33 14.59 2.91 -11.68
N THR A 34 15.10 3.83 -10.86
CA THR A 34 15.41 5.18 -11.31
C THR A 34 16.84 5.20 -11.87
N THR A 35 17.04 5.92 -12.98
CA THR A 35 18.38 6.10 -13.59
C THR A 35 19.32 6.95 -12.72
N MET A 36 18.81 7.56 -11.64
CA MET A 36 19.55 8.32 -10.65
C MET A 36 19.93 7.42 -9.46
N ALA A 37 21.21 7.40 -9.10
CA ALA A 37 21.83 6.47 -8.15
C ALA A 37 21.42 6.63 -6.67
N THR A 38 20.55 7.56 -6.33
CA THR A 38 20.29 7.96 -4.92
C THR A 38 18.89 7.59 -4.41
N GLY A 39 18.09 6.82 -5.16
CA GLY A 39 16.74 6.48 -4.72
C GLY A 39 16.15 5.22 -5.36
N CYS A 40 15.06 4.73 -4.77
CA CYS A 40 14.24 3.66 -5.30
C CYS A 40 12.81 4.18 -5.36
N HIS A 41 12.22 4.27 -6.56
CA HIS A 41 10.82 4.64 -6.71
C HIS A 41 9.97 3.40 -6.51
N VAL A 42 9.14 3.40 -5.48
CA VAL A 42 8.19 2.32 -5.21
C VAL A 42 6.77 2.84 -5.38
N GLN A 43 6.00 2.21 -6.27
CA GLN A 43 4.57 2.43 -6.40
C GLN A 43 3.82 1.36 -5.63
N GLY A 44 2.93 1.74 -4.71
CA GLY A 44 2.10 0.82 -3.94
C GLY A 44 0.63 0.94 -4.34
N SER A 45 -0.05 -0.20 -4.51
CA SER A 45 -1.49 -0.28 -4.73
C SER A 45 -2.09 -1.32 -3.80
N SER A 46 -3.26 -1.03 -3.23
CA SER A 46 -4.04 -1.98 -2.43
C SER A 46 -5.47 -2.00 -2.92
N VAL A 47 -5.94 -3.20 -3.23
CA VAL A 47 -7.28 -3.45 -3.74
C VAL A 47 -7.96 -4.45 -2.80
N SER A 48 -9.05 -4.03 -2.17
CA SER A 48 -9.88 -4.95 -1.38
C SER A 48 -10.80 -5.76 -2.29
N ALA A 49 -11.13 -7.00 -1.91
CA ALA A 49 -12.13 -7.79 -2.61
C ALA A 49 -13.49 -7.04 -2.67
N SER A 50 -14.08 -6.97 -3.86
CA SER A 50 -15.20 -6.08 -4.23
C SER A 50 -16.48 -6.24 -3.40
N TRP A 51 -16.60 -7.32 -2.61
CA TRP A 51 -17.79 -7.61 -1.80
C TRP A 51 -17.86 -6.86 -0.46
N PHE A 52 -16.74 -6.27 0.00
CA PHE A 52 -16.67 -5.52 1.27
C PHE A 52 -16.58 -4.00 1.12
N SER A 53 -16.46 -3.48 -0.11
CA SER A 53 -16.27 -2.04 -0.33
C SER A 53 -17.41 -1.41 -1.14
N LEU A 54 -18.61 -1.56 -0.61
CA LEU A 54 -19.82 -0.89 -1.12
C LEU A 54 -19.80 0.63 -0.90
N PHE A 55 -19.01 1.13 0.06
CA PHE A 55 -18.98 2.55 0.46
C PHE A 55 -17.68 3.30 0.10
N ASP A 56 -16.54 2.62 -0.10
CA ASP A 56 -15.23 3.26 -0.33
C ASP A 56 -14.53 2.82 -1.62
N ASN A 57 -15.26 2.20 -2.57
CA ASN A 57 -14.76 1.77 -3.89
C ASN A 57 -13.42 0.98 -3.85
N GLY A 58 -13.21 0.24 -2.77
CA GLY A 58 -12.08 -0.66 -2.55
C GLY A 58 -10.69 -0.02 -2.49
N THR A 59 -10.62 1.31 -2.36
CA THR A 59 -9.34 2.06 -2.41
C THR A 59 -8.86 2.36 -1.00
N ASN A 60 -7.97 1.53 -0.47
CA ASN A 60 -7.61 1.58 0.95
C ASN A 60 -6.22 2.18 1.18
N TYR A 61 -6.12 3.51 0.99
CA TYR A 61 -4.92 4.28 1.34
C TYR A 61 -4.44 3.99 2.77
N CYS A 62 -5.37 3.85 3.71
CA CYS A 62 -5.02 3.61 5.12
C CYS A 62 -4.43 2.22 5.37
N ASN A 63 -4.89 1.19 4.68
CA ASN A 63 -4.30 -0.14 4.78
C ASN A 63 -2.85 -0.13 4.26
N LEU A 64 -2.61 0.48 3.10
CA LEU A 64 -1.25 0.69 2.60
C LEU A 64 -0.41 1.47 3.61
N ARG A 65 -0.93 2.59 4.11
CA ARG A 65 -0.23 3.45 5.07
C ARG A 65 0.07 2.72 6.37
N ASN A 66 -0.83 1.87 6.86
CA ASN A 66 -0.64 1.08 8.07
C ASN A 66 0.44 0.01 7.88
N ILE A 67 0.49 -0.64 6.72
CA ILE A 67 1.57 -1.59 6.38
C ILE A 67 2.91 -0.85 6.28
N MET A 68 2.95 0.30 5.60
CA MET A 68 4.16 1.12 5.44
C MET A 68 4.67 1.71 6.78
N LYS A 69 3.75 2.07 7.67
CA LYS A 69 4.08 2.46 9.06
C LYS A 69 4.59 1.26 9.87
N GLY A 70 3.91 0.12 9.78
CA GLY A 70 4.26 -1.11 10.49
C GLY A 70 5.61 -1.69 10.07
N SER A 71 5.99 -1.55 8.79
CA SER A 71 7.30 -1.98 8.28
C SER A 71 8.45 -1.06 8.69
N GLY A 72 8.15 0.14 9.22
CA GLY A 72 9.15 1.14 9.58
C GLY A 72 9.73 1.90 8.39
N LEU A 73 9.31 1.62 7.15
CA LEU A 73 9.79 2.31 5.95
C LEU A 73 9.54 3.82 6.00
N THR A 74 8.42 4.22 6.61
CA THR A 74 8.08 5.64 6.85
C THR A 74 9.07 6.39 7.76
N LYS A 75 9.92 5.68 8.50
CA LYS A 75 10.96 6.24 9.37
C LYS A 75 12.35 6.21 8.72
N ALA A 76 12.48 5.64 7.53
CA ALA A 76 13.76 5.54 6.85
C ALA A 76 14.26 6.93 6.41
N PRO A 77 15.57 7.23 6.55
CA PRO A 77 16.14 8.48 6.05
C PRO A 77 15.92 8.61 4.53
N GLY A 78 15.39 9.76 4.10
CA GLY A 78 15.11 10.01 2.69
C GLY A 78 13.79 9.41 2.17
N PHE A 79 12.96 8.85 3.04
CA PHE A 79 11.60 8.44 2.67
C PHE A 79 10.76 9.68 2.30
N VAL A 80 10.19 9.66 1.10
CA VAL A 80 9.23 10.67 0.62
C VAL A 80 7.99 9.93 0.15
N GLU A 81 6.84 10.29 0.71
CA GLU A 81 5.54 9.81 0.25
C GLU A 81 4.93 10.84 -0.70
N PHE A 82 4.58 10.41 -1.91
CA PHE A 82 3.85 11.21 -2.87
C PHE A 82 2.47 10.62 -3.09
N THR A 83 1.44 11.28 -2.55
CA THR A 83 0.04 10.86 -2.66
C THR A 83 -0.87 12.09 -2.65
N ASN A 84 -2.05 11.98 -3.24
CA ASN A 84 -3.08 13.02 -3.24
C ASN A 84 -4.46 12.36 -3.43
N GLU A 85 -5.53 13.16 -3.28
CA GLU A 85 -6.91 12.65 -3.40
C GLU A 85 -7.28 12.12 -4.80
N TRP A 86 -6.56 12.54 -5.85
CA TRP A 86 -6.72 12.00 -7.21
C TRP A 86 -6.00 10.67 -7.41
N LEU A 87 -4.84 10.48 -6.78
CA LEU A 87 -4.05 9.24 -6.84
C LEU A 87 -4.59 8.17 -5.89
N CYS A 88 -5.10 8.57 -4.74
CA CYS A 88 -5.72 7.72 -3.74
C CYS A 88 -6.97 8.41 -3.23
N LEU A 89 -8.12 7.99 -3.75
CA LEU A 89 -9.42 8.33 -3.16
C LEU A 89 -9.39 7.95 -1.67
N GLY A 90 -9.55 8.93 -0.79
CA GLY A 90 -9.46 8.72 0.67
C GLY A 90 -8.25 9.37 1.37
N CYS A 91 -7.23 9.85 0.65
CA CYS A 91 -6.02 10.38 1.31
C CYS A 91 -6.26 11.63 2.18
N VAL A 92 -7.17 12.52 1.77
CA VAL A 92 -7.46 13.81 2.46
C VAL A 92 -8.56 13.67 3.52
N ILE A 93 -9.49 12.73 3.29
CA ILE A 93 -10.69 12.54 4.08
C ILE A 93 -10.55 11.49 5.18
N THR A 94 -9.55 10.60 5.08
CA THR A 94 -9.40 9.50 6.04
C THR A 94 -8.27 9.79 7.03
N ALA A 95 -8.66 10.15 8.26
CA ALA A 95 -7.79 9.98 9.42
C ALA A 95 -7.62 8.47 9.62
N CYS A 96 -6.56 7.89 9.04
CA CYS A 96 -6.23 6.49 9.23
C CYS A 96 -6.12 6.21 10.74
N LYS A 97 -7.04 5.39 11.26
CA LYS A 97 -7.12 4.99 12.67
C LYS A 97 -6.01 4.01 13.04
#